data_AF-A0A432YF29-F1
#
_entry.id   AF-A0A432YF29-F1
#
_cell.length_a   1.000
_cell.length_b   1.000
_cell.length_c   1.000
_cell.angle_alpha   90.00
_cell.angle_beta   90.00
_cell.angle_gamma   90.00
#
_symmetry.space_group_name_H-M   'P 1'
#
loop_
_entity.id
_entity.type
_entity.pdbx_description
1 polymer ?
#
loop_
_entity_poly.entity_id
_entity_poly.type
_entity_poly.pdbx_seq_one_letter_code
_entity_poly.pdbx_strand_id
1 'polypeptide(L)'
;MSRFLNTTNRTIVWFKKTNDAGDLQMKPPFQRNPVWTWPQKSYLIDSILNGYPVPEIYMQEFVDEDGNEQHIIIDGQQRIRTCLDFIEGKFFIKEDESPTWGGMSFDDLSGDDKKKIFGYIFIARILPEMSDDAIRGIFQRLNKNVVALNKQELRQATYWGPFITTMQEISNYNYWSTTGIFTPLNVRRMMDVEFISELAIAVIHGHQNKKENIDRYYQEYEDDFEQRDDLISVIAPI
;
A
#
# COMPACT_ATOMS: atom_id res chain seq x y z
N MET A 1 -31.47 -8.12 -15.48
CA MET A 1 -30.18 -8.24 -14.76
C MET A 1 -29.22 -7.24 -15.38
N SER A 2 -29.13 -6.04 -14.80
CA SER A 2 -28.20 -5.02 -15.29
C SER A 2 -26.76 -5.55 -15.13
N ARG A 3 -25.92 -5.43 -16.17
CA ARG A 3 -24.51 -5.82 -16.10
C ARG A 3 -23.80 -4.83 -15.19
N PHE A 4 -23.50 -5.25 -13.97
CA PHE A 4 -22.83 -4.42 -12.98
C PHE A 4 -21.31 -4.51 -13.17
N LEU A 5 -20.65 -3.34 -13.18
CA LEU A 5 -19.20 -3.12 -13.19
C LEU A 5 -18.51 -3.16 -14.58
N ASN A 6 -18.73 -2.11 -15.39
CA ASN A 6 -17.85 -1.84 -16.54
C ASN A 6 -16.50 -1.32 -16.02
N THR A 7 -15.42 -1.73 -16.67
CA THR A 7 -14.08 -1.21 -16.39
C THR A 7 -13.61 -0.36 -17.56
N THR A 8 -12.99 0.77 -17.27
CA THR A 8 -12.39 1.66 -18.26
C THR A 8 -10.99 2.07 -17.82
N ASN A 9 -10.19 2.55 -18.77
CA ASN A 9 -8.84 3.04 -18.54
C ASN A 9 -8.84 4.56 -18.63
N ARG A 10 -8.38 5.24 -17.57
CA ARG A 10 -8.29 6.70 -17.54
C ARG A 10 -6.85 7.11 -17.24
N THR A 11 -6.28 7.97 -18.08
CA THR A 11 -4.94 8.51 -17.86
C THR A 11 -4.96 9.65 -16.85
N ILE A 12 -3.80 9.96 -16.25
CA ILE A 12 -3.66 11.16 -15.41
C ILE A 12 -3.99 12.45 -16.21
N VAL A 13 -3.62 12.52 -17.48
CA VAL A 13 -4.03 13.64 -18.36
C VAL A 13 -5.54 13.76 -18.46
N TRP A 14 -6.27 12.65 -18.56
CA TRP A 14 -7.73 12.69 -18.59
C TRP A 14 -8.28 13.29 -17.29
N PHE A 15 -7.84 12.81 -16.13
CA PHE A 15 -8.27 13.38 -14.83
C PHE A 15 -7.96 14.86 -14.72
N LYS A 16 -6.76 15.29 -15.16
CA LYS A 16 -6.39 16.70 -15.15
C LYS A 16 -7.34 17.53 -16.01
N LYS A 17 -7.56 17.14 -17.27
CA LYS A 17 -8.44 17.87 -18.19
C LYS A 17 -9.88 17.96 -17.67
N THR A 18 -10.42 16.85 -17.17
CA THR A 18 -11.78 16.79 -16.61
C THR A 18 -11.90 17.62 -15.33
N ASN A 19 -10.85 17.64 -14.49
CA ASN A 19 -10.80 18.50 -13.31
C ASN A 19 -10.72 19.99 -13.67
N ASP A 20 -9.86 20.35 -14.63
CA ASP A 20 -9.70 21.72 -15.11
C ASP A 20 -11.01 22.25 -15.76
N ALA A 21 -11.79 21.38 -16.39
CA ALA A 21 -13.09 21.70 -16.98
C ALA A 21 -14.21 21.86 -15.93
N GLY A 22 -14.00 21.39 -14.69
CA GLY A 22 -15.02 21.39 -13.64
C GLY A 22 -15.96 20.17 -13.65
N ASP A 23 -15.70 19.19 -14.52
CA ASP A 23 -16.54 18.00 -14.70
C ASP A 23 -16.15 16.83 -13.78
N LEU A 24 -15.07 16.99 -13.01
CA LEU A 24 -14.60 15.99 -12.05
C LEU A 24 -15.00 16.38 -10.63
N GLN A 25 -15.86 15.59 -10.02
CA GLN A 25 -16.26 15.76 -8.62
C GLN A 25 -15.62 14.69 -7.74
N MET A 26 -14.95 15.12 -6.67
CA MET A 26 -14.41 14.23 -5.65
C MET A 26 -15.34 14.26 -4.43
N LYS A 27 -16.32 13.36 -4.40
CA LYS A 27 -17.27 13.27 -3.28
C LYS A 27 -16.63 12.45 -2.16
N PRO A 28 -16.24 13.01 -1.00
CA PRO A 28 -15.56 12.27 0.05
C PRO A 28 -16.31 10.97 0.36
N PRO A 29 -15.59 9.84 0.57
CA PRO A 29 -16.27 8.61 0.92
C PRO A 29 -17.12 8.85 2.17
N PHE A 30 -18.17 8.05 2.37
CA PHE A 30 -19.08 8.15 3.53
C PHE A 30 -18.38 7.99 4.90
N GLN A 31 -17.06 7.79 4.91
CA GLN A 31 -16.15 7.80 6.03
C GLN A 31 -15.11 8.91 5.80
N ARG A 32 -14.81 9.73 6.81
CA ARG A 32 -13.64 10.62 6.77
C ARG A 32 -12.38 9.76 6.75
N ASN A 33 -11.92 9.40 5.56
CA ASN A 33 -10.61 8.80 5.42
C ASN A 33 -9.56 9.83 5.86
N PRO A 34 -8.57 9.44 6.68
CA PRO A 34 -7.48 10.34 7.02
C PRO A 34 -6.83 10.87 5.74
N VAL A 35 -6.50 12.17 5.74
CA VAL A 35 -5.77 12.80 4.65
C VAL A 35 -4.42 12.10 4.54
N TRP A 36 -4.02 11.75 3.31
CA TRP A 36 -2.73 11.11 3.09
C TRP A 36 -1.58 11.98 3.60
N THR A 37 -0.67 11.36 4.33
CA THR A 37 0.56 11.99 4.79
C THR A 37 1.49 12.22 3.60
N TRP A 38 2.44 13.14 3.77
CA TRP A 38 3.41 13.44 2.70
C TRP A 38 4.23 12.20 2.26
N PRO A 39 4.71 11.30 3.16
CA PRO A 39 5.27 10.02 2.75
C PRO A 39 4.38 9.21 1.81
N GLN A 40 3.09 9.05 2.17
CA GLN A 40 2.13 8.30 1.35
C GLN A 40 1.92 8.93 -0.03
N LYS A 41 1.91 10.27 -0.10
CA LYS A 41 1.84 10.99 -1.38
C LYS A 41 3.09 10.73 -2.23
N SER A 42 4.28 10.83 -1.63
CA SER A 42 5.57 10.58 -2.30
C SER A 42 5.65 9.15 -2.85
N TYR A 43 5.27 8.16 -2.04
CA TYR A 43 5.28 6.75 -2.42
C TYR A 43 4.38 6.44 -3.62
N LEU A 44 3.22 7.10 -3.73
CA LEU A 44 2.37 6.97 -4.91
C LEU A 44 3.05 7.52 -6.18
N ILE A 45 3.67 8.69 -6.10
CA ILE A 45 4.34 9.30 -7.26
C ILE A 45 5.52 8.44 -7.70
N ASP A 46 6.31 7.92 -6.74
CA ASP A 46 7.39 6.97 -7.03
C ASP A 46 6.87 5.70 -7.72
N SER A 47 5.78 5.12 -7.21
CA SER A 47 5.14 3.95 -7.83
C SER A 47 4.70 4.22 -9.28
N ILE A 48 4.17 5.41 -9.55
CA ILE A 48 3.77 5.84 -10.90
C ILE A 48 4.98 5.98 -11.83
N LEU A 49 6.06 6.60 -11.34
CA LEU A 49 7.30 6.80 -12.10
C LEU A 49 8.03 5.49 -12.41
N ASN A 50 7.92 4.50 -11.51
CA ASN A 50 8.40 3.13 -11.71
C ASN A 50 7.44 2.26 -12.55
N GLY A 51 6.23 2.74 -12.87
CA GLY A 51 5.24 1.99 -13.64
C GLY A 51 4.59 0.84 -12.88
N TYR A 52 4.62 0.88 -11.54
CA TYR A 52 4.01 -0.14 -10.70
C TYR A 52 2.49 -0.06 -10.70
N PRO A 53 1.79 -1.20 -10.52
CA PRO A 53 0.34 -1.23 -10.48
C PRO A 53 -0.18 -0.53 -9.22
N VAL A 54 -1.04 0.46 -9.41
CA VAL A 54 -1.75 1.16 -8.33
C VAL A 54 -3.20 0.67 -8.28
N PRO A 55 -3.82 0.54 -7.08
CA PRO A 55 -5.19 0.07 -6.96
C PRO A 55 -6.19 0.85 -7.82
N GLU A 56 -7.19 0.12 -8.34
CA GLU A 56 -8.26 0.67 -9.16
C GLU A 56 -9.02 1.80 -8.45
N ILE A 57 -9.63 2.67 -9.23
CA ILE A 57 -10.51 3.73 -8.72
C ILE A 57 -11.97 3.36 -9.00
N TYR A 58 -12.86 3.88 -8.18
CA TYR A 58 -14.31 3.68 -8.35
C TYR A 58 -14.95 5.01 -8.67
N MET A 59 -15.77 5.04 -9.71
CA MET A 59 -16.43 6.27 -10.14
C MET A 59 -17.84 6.01 -10.66
N GLN A 60 -18.65 7.06 -10.67
CA GLN A 60 -19.92 7.13 -11.37
C GLN A 60 -19.81 8.16 -12.49
N GLU A 61 -20.50 7.91 -13.59
CA GLU A 61 -20.57 8.79 -14.74
C GLU A 61 -22.05 9.13 -14.96
N PHE A 62 -22.34 10.42 -15.06
CA PHE A 62 -23.66 10.97 -15.29
C PHE A 62 -23.61 11.82 -16.56
N VAL A 63 -24.72 11.86 -17.29
CA VAL A 63 -24.91 12.78 -18.41
C VAL A 63 -26.16 13.58 -18.10
N ASP A 64 -26.05 14.90 -18.09
CA ASP A 64 -27.21 15.77 -17.86
C ASP A 64 -28.06 15.93 -19.13
N GLU A 65 -29.19 16.65 -19.01
CA GLU A 65 -30.11 16.89 -20.13
C GLU A 65 -29.49 17.72 -21.26
N ASP A 66 -28.45 18.50 -20.94
CA ASP A 66 -27.70 19.33 -21.89
C ASP A 66 -26.55 18.56 -22.57
N GLY A 67 -26.33 17.30 -22.18
CA GLY A 67 -25.29 16.43 -22.73
C GLY A 67 -23.92 16.61 -22.10
N ASN A 68 -23.81 17.31 -20.96
CA ASN A 68 -22.55 17.43 -20.22
C ASN A 68 -22.31 16.17 -19.40
N GLU A 69 -21.08 15.64 -19.49
CA GLU A 69 -20.65 14.51 -18.68
C GLU A 69 -20.19 15.01 -17.31
N GLN A 70 -20.66 14.37 -16.25
CA GLN A 70 -20.19 14.59 -14.88
C GLN A 70 -19.61 13.30 -14.33
N HIS A 71 -18.39 13.39 -13.81
CA HIS A 71 -17.65 12.24 -13.30
C HIS A 71 -17.45 12.37 -11.80
N ILE A 72 -18.01 11.45 -11.03
CA ILE A 72 -17.89 11.44 -9.57
C ILE A 72 -16.95 10.33 -9.14
N ILE A 73 -15.81 10.69 -8.55
CA ILE A 73 -14.88 9.74 -7.93
C ILE A 73 -15.42 9.36 -6.55
N ILE A 74 -15.74 8.08 -6.39
CA ILE A 74 -16.28 7.51 -5.16
C ILE A 74 -15.15 6.98 -4.26
N ASP A 75 -14.16 6.28 -4.84
CA ASP A 75 -12.93 5.85 -4.16
C ASP A 75 -11.69 6.12 -5.02
N GLY A 76 -10.55 6.36 -4.36
CA GLY A 76 -9.30 6.72 -5.02
C GLY A 76 -9.06 8.23 -5.12
N GLN A 77 -9.88 9.05 -4.45
CA GLN A 77 -9.76 10.51 -4.47
C GLN A 77 -8.39 11.00 -4.02
N GLN A 78 -7.82 10.39 -2.97
CA GLN A 78 -6.49 10.76 -2.50
C GLN A 78 -5.41 10.44 -3.55
N ARG A 79 -5.58 9.37 -4.34
CA ARG A 79 -4.67 9.04 -5.44
C ARG A 79 -4.72 10.11 -6.52
N ILE A 80 -5.92 10.41 -7.03
CA ILE A 80 -6.10 11.40 -8.09
C ILE A 80 -5.67 12.79 -7.61
N ARG A 81 -6.08 13.21 -6.41
CA ARG A 81 -5.67 14.49 -5.82
C ARG A 81 -4.15 14.59 -5.65
N THR A 82 -3.49 13.51 -5.22
CA THR A 82 -2.03 13.50 -5.10
C THR A 82 -1.36 13.70 -6.45
N CYS A 83 -1.83 13.03 -7.50
CA CYS A 83 -1.30 13.23 -8.86
C CYS A 83 -1.49 14.68 -9.34
N LEU A 84 -2.68 15.26 -9.14
CA LEU A 84 -2.96 16.64 -9.54
C LEU A 84 -2.13 17.64 -8.72
N ASP A 85 -2.10 17.48 -7.40
CA ASP A 85 -1.30 18.32 -6.50
C ASP A 85 0.19 18.29 -6.87
N PHE A 86 0.71 17.13 -7.28
CA PHE A 86 2.10 17.00 -7.70
C PHE A 86 2.36 17.75 -9.01
N ILE A 87 1.49 17.56 -10.01
CA ILE A 87 1.58 18.26 -11.31
C ILE A 87 1.48 19.79 -11.14
N GLU A 88 0.72 20.25 -10.15
CA GLU A 88 0.60 21.66 -9.80
C GLU A 88 1.78 22.19 -8.95
N GLY A 89 2.77 21.35 -8.65
CA GLY A 89 3.97 21.74 -7.88
C GLY A 89 3.70 21.99 -6.40
N LYS A 90 2.60 21.47 -5.83
CA LYS A 90 2.24 21.71 -4.42
C LYS A 90 3.11 20.97 -3.41
N PHE A 91 3.84 19.94 -3.84
CA PHE A 91 4.76 19.18 -3.01
C PHE A 91 5.87 18.52 -3.85
N PHE A 92 6.92 18.04 -3.19
CA PHE A 92 8.02 17.29 -3.78
C PHE A 92 8.08 15.86 -3.19
N ILE A 93 8.77 14.95 -3.88
CA ILE A 93 8.96 13.57 -3.40
C ILE A 93 9.96 13.59 -2.25
N LYS A 94 9.60 13.06 -1.08
CA LYS A 94 10.50 13.03 0.08
C LYS A 94 11.73 12.15 -0.21
N GLU A 95 12.92 12.59 0.22
CA GLU A 95 14.21 11.92 -0.06
C GLU A 95 14.20 10.43 0.31
N ASP A 96 13.65 10.07 1.48
CA ASP A 96 13.60 8.68 1.95
C ASP A 96 12.62 7.79 1.17
N GLU A 97 11.73 8.37 0.36
CA GLU A 97 10.63 7.65 -0.30
C GLU A 97 10.95 7.27 -1.76
N SER A 98 12.03 7.82 -2.33
CA SER A 98 12.47 7.47 -3.68
C SER A 98 13.98 7.59 -3.82
N PRO A 99 14.70 6.52 -4.18
CA PRO A 99 16.15 6.59 -4.41
C PRO A 99 16.50 7.43 -5.64
N THR A 100 15.58 7.54 -6.61
CA THR A 100 15.84 8.18 -7.92
C THR A 100 15.32 9.60 -7.97
N TRP A 101 14.13 9.86 -7.42
CA TRP A 101 13.44 11.15 -7.52
C TRP A 101 13.29 11.88 -6.17
N GLY A 102 13.97 11.40 -5.13
CA GLY A 102 14.01 12.04 -3.82
C GLY A 102 14.42 13.52 -3.92
N GLY A 103 13.63 14.40 -3.29
CA GLY A 103 13.80 15.85 -3.30
C GLY A 103 13.23 16.57 -4.53
N MET A 104 12.75 15.85 -5.56
CA MET A 104 12.28 16.46 -6.80
C MET A 104 10.81 16.87 -6.73
N SER A 105 10.51 18.08 -7.19
CA SER A 105 9.14 18.50 -7.54
C SER A 105 8.81 18.08 -8.98
N PHE A 106 7.56 18.27 -9.40
CA PHE A 106 7.18 17.99 -10.78
C PHE A 106 8.01 18.78 -11.79
N ASP A 107 8.34 20.04 -11.50
CA ASP A 107 9.08 20.88 -12.44
C ASP A 107 10.52 20.41 -12.65
N ASP A 108 11.13 19.80 -11.62
CA ASP A 108 12.49 19.26 -11.64
C ASP A 108 12.61 17.96 -12.47
N LEU A 109 11.49 17.28 -12.75
CA LEU A 109 11.49 16.01 -13.48
C LEU A 109 11.93 16.15 -14.94
N SER A 110 12.58 15.10 -15.44
CA SER A 110 12.93 14.97 -16.84
C SER A 110 11.68 14.97 -17.74
N GLY A 111 11.84 15.34 -19.01
CA GLY A 111 10.73 15.32 -19.97
C GLY A 111 10.10 13.94 -20.13
N ASP A 112 10.87 12.86 -19.99
CA ASP A 112 10.36 11.50 -20.09
C ASP A 112 9.65 11.05 -18.81
N ASP A 113 10.11 11.47 -17.63
CA ASP A 113 9.40 11.20 -16.37
C ASP A 113 8.07 11.94 -16.29
N LYS A 114 8.00 13.19 -16.78
CA LYS A 114 6.74 13.92 -16.94
C LYS A 114 5.76 13.15 -17.84
N LYS A 115 6.24 12.58 -18.95
CA LYS A 115 5.41 11.75 -19.84
C LYS A 115 4.92 10.47 -19.14
N LYS A 116 5.75 9.82 -18.31
CA LYS A 116 5.32 8.64 -17.53
C LYS A 116 4.17 8.99 -16.60
N ILE A 117 4.27 10.10 -15.85
CA ILE A 117 3.19 10.56 -14.98
C ILE A 117 1.93 10.85 -15.80
N PHE A 118 2.02 11.72 -16.82
CA PHE A 118 0.86 12.07 -17.63
C PHE A 118 0.20 10.86 -18.31
N GLY A 119 1.01 9.92 -18.79
CA GLY A 119 0.58 8.71 -19.48
C GLY A 119 0.14 7.57 -18.57
N TYR A 120 0.33 7.67 -17.25
CA TYR A 120 -0.03 6.60 -16.32
C TYR A 120 -1.53 6.34 -16.37
N ILE A 121 -1.90 5.06 -16.45
CA ILE A 121 -3.28 4.60 -16.61
C ILE A 121 -3.80 4.08 -15.28
N PHE A 122 -4.87 4.70 -14.78
CA PHE A 122 -5.70 4.12 -13.74
C PHE A 122 -6.78 3.24 -14.35
N ILE A 123 -6.93 2.04 -13.78
CA ILE A 123 -8.11 1.20 -14.01
C ILE A 123 -9.26 1.80 -13.21
N ALA A 124 -10.31 2.22 -13.89
CA ALA A 124 -11.49 2.82 -13.29
C ALA A 124 -12.70 1.89 -13.45
N ARG A 125 -13.33 1.56 -12.32
CA ARG A 125 -14.56 0.76 -12.29
C ARG A 125 -15.75 1.69 -12.22
N ILE A 126 -16.61 1.61 -13.23
CA ILE A 126 -17.82 2.41 -13.34
C ILE A 126 -18.94 1.72 -12.58
N LEU A 127 -19.38 2.37 -11.51
CA LEU A 127 -20.59 1.99 -10.78
C LEU A 127 -21.80 2.62 -11.49
N PRO A 128 -22.91 1.88 -11.64
CA PRO A 128 -24.14 2.50 -12.12
C PRO A 128 -24.61 3.56 -11.12
N GLU A 129 -25.51 4.42 -11.59
CA GLU A 129 -26.27 5.31 -10.73
C GLU A 129 -27.01 4.49 -9.66
N MET A 130 -26.73 4.81 -8.41
CA MET A 130 -27.26 4.12 -7.24
C MET A 130 -27.28 5.07 -6.06
N SER A 131 -28.14 4.78 -5.06
CA SER A 131 -28.22 5.59 -3.87
C SER A 131 -26.94 5.54 -3.03
N ASP A 132 -26.69 6.62 -2.30
CA ASP A 132 -25.57 6.74 -1.37
C ASP A 132 -25.47 5.56 -0.39
N ASP A 133 -26.61 5.03 0.08
CA ASP A 133 -26.65 3.84 0.95
C ASP A 133 -26.17 2.57 0.27
N ALA A 134 -26.52 2.37 -1.01
CA ALA A 134 -26.06 1.23 -1.80
C ALA A 134 -24.55 1.31 -2.03
N ILE A 135 -24.03 2.49 -2.37
CA ILE A 135 -22.59 2.74 -2.50
C ILE A 135 -21.88 2.42 -1.18
N ARG A 136 -22.37 2.96 -0.06
CA ARG A 136 -21.83 2.68 1.27
C ARG A 136 -21.80 1.19 1.58
N GLY A 137 -22.85 0.45 1.22
CA GLY A 137 -22.93 -1.00 1.38
C GLY A 137 -21.86 -1.76 0.61
N ILE A 138 -21.52 -1.31 -0.61
CA ILE A 138 -20.44 -1.90 -1.42
C ILE A 138 -19.08 -1.68 -0.76
N PHE A 139 -18.75 -0.44 -0.38
CA PHE A 139 -17.46 -0.11 0.23
C PHE A 139 -17.26 -0.74 1.61
N GLN A 140 -18.32 -0.82 2.42
CA GLN A 140 -18.26 -1.54 3.68
C GLN A 140 -17.88 -3.02 3.48
N ARG A 141 -18.34 -3.66 2.40
CA ARG A 141 -18.01 -5.06 2.09
C ARG A 141 -16.61 -5.21 1.52
N LEU A 142 -16.20 -4.31 0.62
CA LEU A 142 -14.83 -4.27 0.10
C LEU A 142 -13.83 -4.12 1.26
N ASN A 143 -14.01 -3.11 2.11
CA ASN A 143 -13.09 -2.82 3.20
C ASN A 143 -13.16 -3.86 4.33
N LYS A 144 -14.32 -4.49 4.59
CA LYS A 144 -14.41 -5.57 5.60
C LYS A 144 -13.55 -6.79 5.26
N ASN A 145 -13.31 -7.05 3.98
CA ASN A 145 -12.49 -8.17 3.54
C ASN A 145 -11.02 -7.78 3.30
N VAL A 146 -10.71 -6.49 3.24
CA VAL A 146 -9.34 -5.97 3.13
C VAL A 146 -8.79 -5.77 4.54
N VAL A 147 -8.24 -6.85 5.11
CA VAL A 147 -7.41 -6.72 6.32
C VAL A 147 -6.05 -6.23 5.85
N ALA A 148 -5.64 -5.03 6.28
CA ALA A 148 -4.32 -4.51 5.99
C ALA A 148 -3.25 -5.51 6.48
N LEU A 149 -2.20 -5.71 5.67
CA LEU A 149 -1.05 -6.49 6.09
C LEU A 149 -0.42 -5.81 7.32
N ASN A 150 -0.09 -6.59 8.34
CA ASN A 150 0.73 -6.12 9.45
C ASN A 150 2.20 -6.03 9.01
N LYS A 151 3.05 -5.50 9.88
CA LYS A 151 4.47 -5.32 9.57
C LYS A 151 5.17 -6.64 9.23
N GLN A 152 4.80 -7.73 9.88
CA GLN A 152 5.40 -9.03 9.59
C GLN A 152 4.98 -9.61 8.25
N GLU A 153 3.70 -9.50 7.88
CA GLU A 153 3.20 -9.89 6.57
C GLU A 153 3.82 -9.03 5.45
N LEU A 154 4.15 -7.76 5.73
CA LEU A 154 4.92 -6.91 4.82
C LEU A 154 6.37 -7.42 4.68
N ARG A 155 7.07 -7.70 5.79
CA ARG A 155 8.42 -8.31 5.75
C ARG A 155 8.42 -9.61 4.96
N GLN A 156 7.39 -10.42 5.13
CA GLN A 156 7.21 -11.67 4.39
C GLN A 156 7.11 -11.46 2.87
N ALA A 157 6.59 -10.32 2.43
CA ALA A 157 6.53 -9.97 1.02
C ALA A 157 7.82 -9.29 0.52
N THR A 158 8.59 -8.68 1.41
CA THR A 158 9.80 -7.91 1.07
C THR A 158 11.08 -8.76 1.08
N TYR A 159 11.20 -9.74 1.98
CA TYR A 159 12.42 -10.48 2.24
C TYR A 159 12.23 -11.98 1.97
N TRP A 160 13.27 -12.64 1.46
CA TRP A 160 13.28 -14.09 1.18
C TRP A 160 14.60 -14.77 1.60
N GLY A 161 15.45 -14.06 2.34
CA GLY A 161 16.76 -14.52 2.79
C GLY A 161 16.79 -15.63 3.86
N PRO A 162 18.01 -16.04 4.28
CA PRO A 162 18.21 -17.09 5.28
C PRO A 162 17.65 -16.70 6.66
N PHE A 163 17.61 -15.41 7.00
CA PHE A 163 17.05 -14.97 8.27
C PHE A 163 15.54 -15.19 8.37
N ILE A 164 14.75 -14.71 7.40
CA ILE A 164 13.28 -14.86 7.43
C ILE A 164 12.87 -16.34 7.42
N THR A 165 13.55 -17.16 6.63
CA THR A 165 13.31 -18.60 6.54
C THR A 165 13.65 -19.30 7.86
N THR A 166 14.72 -18.89 8.55
CA THR A 166 15.06 -19.41 9.89
C THR A 166 14.00 -19.04 10.93
N MET A 167 13.48 -17.80 10.92
CA MET A 167 12.45 -17.38 11.88
C MET A 167 11.16 -18.17 11.70
N GLN A 168 10.79 -18.46 10.44
CA GLN A 168 9.66 -19.35 10.11
C GLN A 168 9.90 -20.79 10.55
N GLU A 169 11.13 -21.30 10.38
CA GLU A 169 11.48 -22.65 10.82
C GLU A 169 11.30 -22.80 12.33
N ILE A 170 11.85 -21.85 13.10
CA ILE A 170 11.72 -21.82 14.55
C ILE A 170 10.25 -21.67 14.95
N SER A 171 9.45 -20.85 14.25
CA SER A 171 8.03 -20.65 14.58
C SER A 171 7.18 -21.89 14.36
N ASN A 172 7.61 -22.77 13.47
CA ASN A 172 6.91 -24.02 13.17
C ASN A 172 7.19 -25.13 14.19
N TYR A 173 8.07 -24.91 15.18
CA TYR A 173 8.28 -25.89 16.24
C TYR A 173 7.02 -26.09 17.09
N ASN A 174 6.67 -27.37 17.35
CA ASN A 174 5.45 -27.77 18.07
C ASN A 174 5.35 -27.19 19.50
N TYR A 175 6.47 -26.73 20.05
CA TYR A 175 6.46 -25.98 21.29
C TYR A 175 5.60 -24.70 21.20
N TRP A 176 5.73 -23.91 20.14
CA TRP A 176 5.03 -22.63 20.02
C TRP A 176 3.52 -22.82 19.87
N SER A 177 3.08 -23.90 19.24
CA SER A 177 1.65 -24.26 19.13
C SER A 177 1.07 -24.78 20.44
N THR A 178 1.88 -25.37 21.33
CA THR A 178 1.43 -25.99 22.60
C THR A 178 1.48 -25.05 23.81
N THR A 179 2.31 -24.00 23.77
CA THR A 179 2.45 -23.02 24.86
C THR A 179 1.22 -22.14 25.08
N GLY A 180 0.32 -22.03 24.09
CA GLY A 180 -0.84 -21.13 24.14
C GLY A 180 -0.51 -19.64 24.03
N ILE A 181 0.75 -19.29 23.74
CA ILE A 181 1.20 -17.90 23.55
C ILE A 181 0.54 -17.26 22.32
N PHE A 182 0.33 -18.05 21.26
CA PHE A 182 -0.27 -17.59 20.02
C PHE A 182 -1.61 -18.26 19.76
N THR A 183 -2.63 -17.44 19.49
CA THR A 183 -3.90 -17.96 18.96
C THR A 183 -3.73 -18.40 17.50
N PRO A 184 -4.63 -19.24 16.94
CA PRO A 184 -4.60 -19.57 15.52
C PRO A 184 -4.67 -18.34 14.61
N LEU A 185 -5.33 -17.26 15.05
CA LEU A 185 -5.35 -15.99 14.33
C LEU A 185 -3.98 -15.31 14.34
N ASN A 186 -3.28 -15.32 15.48
CA ASN A 186 -1.93 -14.75 15.61
C ASN A 186 -0.93 -15.46 14.69
N VAL A 187 -0.97 -16.79 14.65
CA VAL A 187 -0.13 -17.61 13.75
C VAL A 187 -0.44 -17.32 12.28
N ARG A 188 -1.73 -17.25 11.90
CA ARG A 188 -2.12 -16.85 10.53
C ARG A 188 -1.66 -15.45 10.15
N ARG A 189 -1.54 -14.56 11.13
CA ARG A 189 -1.06 -13.19 10.99
C ARG A 189 0.47 -13.09 11.22
N MET A 190 1.17 -14.22 11.30
CA MET A 190 2.62 -14.30 11.47
C MET A 190 3.17 -13.60 12.74
N MET A 191 2.33 -13.39 13.75
CA MET A 191 2.75 -12.71 14.99
C MET A 191 3.75 -13.55 15.80
N ASP A 192 3.73 -14.86 15.61
CA ASP A 192 4.72 -15.82 16.10
C ASP A 192 6.09 -15.62 15.44
N VAL A 193 6.11 -15.45 14.11
CA VAL A 193 7.35 -15.15 13.38
C VAL A 193 7.93 -13.80 13.81
N GLU A 194 7.09 -12.77 13.98
CA GLU A 194 7.55 -11.46 14.48
C GLU A 194 8.15 -11.58 15.89
N PHE A 195 7.48 -12.31 16.79
CA PHE A 195 7.98 -12.53 18.14
C PHE A 195 9.31 -13.26 18.17
N ILE A 196 9.46 -14.30 17.34
CA ILE A 196 10.70 -15.08 17.24
C ILE A 196 11.82 -14.23 16.65
N SER A 197 11.50 -13.36 15.69
CA SER A 197 12.46 -12.39 15.14
C SER A 197 12.96 -11.44 16.23
N GLU A 198 12.05 -10.89 17.05
CA GLU A 198 12.43 -10.05 18.19
C GLU A 198 13.32 -10.80 19.20
N LEU A 199 12.98 -12.06 19.50
CA LEU A 199 13.77 -12.89 20.40
C LEU A 199 15.15 -13.18 19.82
N ALA A 200 15.23 -13.52 18.54
CA ALA A 200 16.47 -13.81 17.85
C ALA A 200 17.42 -12.61 17.81
N ILE A 201 16.88 -11.44 17.48
CA ILE A 201 17.61 -10.18 17.52
C ILE A 201 18.12 -9.91 18.94
N ALA A 202 17.30 -10.14 19.97
CA ALA A 202 17.71 -9.95 21.35
C ALA A 202 18.84 -10.90 21.79
N VAL A 203 18.85 -12.14 21.28
CA VAL A 203 19.91 -13.13 21.55
C VAL A 203 21.22 -12.72 20.87
N ILE A 204 21.16 -12.28 19.61
CA ILE A 204 22.36 -11.97 18.80
C ILE A 204 22.94 -10.60 19.17
N HIS A 205 22.10 -9.59 19.36
CA HIS A 205 22.50 -8.18 19.49
C HIS A 205 22.22 -7.58 20.88
N GLY A 206 21.70 -8.37 21.81
CA GLY A 206 21.27 -7.90 23.13
C GLY A 206 19.95 -7.14 23.10
N HIS A 207 19.50 -6.68 24.27
CA HIS A 207 18.20 -6.03 24.46
C HIS A 207 18.05 -4.75 23.64
N GLN A 208 17.07 -4.71 22.72
CA GLN A 208 16.77 -3.57 21.86
C GLN A 208 15.47 -2.85 22.28
N ASN A 209 15.32 -1.58 21.90
CA ASN A 209 14.06 -0.86 22.05
C ASN A 209 13.08 -1.24 20.91
N LYS A 210 11.83 -1.51 21.28
CA LYS A 210 11.01 -2.63 20.78
C LYS A 210 10.52 -2.61 19.31
N LYS A 211 10.84 -1.63 18.45
CA LYS A 211 10.24 -1.59 17.08
C LYS A 211 11.06 -0.96 15.96
N GLU A 212 12.12 -0.22 16.24
CA GLU A 212 12.83 0.55 15.20
C GLU A 212 13.91 -0.26 14.45
N ASN A 213 14.26 -1.46 14.91
CA ASN A 213 15.43 -2.18 14.39
C ASN A 213 15.15 -3.51 13.67
N ILE A 214 13.95 -4.07 13.74
CA ILE A 214 13.70 -5.39 13.13
C ILE A 214 13.86 -5.34 11.60
N ASP A 215 13.30 -4.32 10.93
CA ASP A 215 13.40 -4.17 9.48
C ASP A 215 14.86 -4.02 9.02
N ARG A 216 15.69 -3.34 9.83
CA ARG A 216 17.13 -3.22 9.60
C ARG A 216 17.83 -4.57 9.61
N TYR A 217 17.52 -5.45 10.56
CA TYR A 217 18.12 -6.78 10.63
C TYR A 217 17.63 -7.73 9.54
N TYR A 218 16.37 -7.59 9.14
CA TYR A 218 15.87 -8.29 7.95
C TYR A 218 16.66 -7.91 6.69
N GLN A 219 16.98 -6.62 6.53
CA GLN A 219 17.82 -6.16 5.44
C GLN A 219 19.29 -6.60 5.58
N GLU A 220 19.84 -6.51 6.78
CA GLU A 220 21.24 -6.89 7.08
C GLU A 220 21.51 -8.37 6.80
N TYR A 221 20.54 -9.25 7.08
CA TYR A 221 20.65 -10.69 6.96
C TYR A 221 19.92 -11.28 5.73
N GLU A 222 19.63 -10.45 4.74
CA GLU A 222 18.90 -10.90 3.54
C GLU A 222 19.76 -11.82 2.66
N ASP A 223 21.05 -11.54 2.54
CA ASP A 223 21.96 -12.32 1.70
C ASP A 223 22.64 -13.46 2.47
N ASP A 224 22.97 -13.24 3.74
CA ASP A 224 23.69 -14.21 4.58
C ASP A 224 23.28 -14.11 6.06
N PHE A 225 23.26 -15.25 6.75
CA PHE A 225 22.94 -15.36 8.17
C PHE A 225 23.74 -16.47 8.84
N GLU A 226 25.03 -16.22 9.06
CA GLU A 226 25.98 -17.18 9.63
C GLU A 226 25.58 -17.65 11.04
N GLN A 227 24.86 -16.84 11.82
CA GLN A 227 24.47 -17.15 13.19
C GLN A 227 23.28 -18.13 13.27
N ARG A 228 22.81 -18.67 12.14
CA ARG A 228 21.65 -19.56 12.08
C ARG A 228 21.73 -20.74 13.05
N ASP A 229 22.80 -21.51 12.98
CA ASP A 229 22.90 -22.77 13.73
C ASP A 229 23.04 -22.51 15.24
N ASP A 230 23.83 -21.49 15.61
CA ASP A 230 23.95 -21.02 16.99
C ASP A 230 22.60 -20.56 17.53
N LEU A 231 21.86 -19.77 16.74
CA LEU A 231 20.54 -19.28 17.12
C LEU A 231 19.55 -20.42 17.36
N ILE A 232 19.49 -21.38 16.43
CA ILE A 232 18.62 -22.55 16.56
C ILE A 232 18.99 -23.32 17.83
N SER A 233 20.27 -23.50 18.14
CA SER A 233 20.69 -24.21 19.36
C SER A 233 20.22 -23.56 20.67
N VAL A 234 20.01 -22.24 20.68
CA VAL A 234 19.60 -21.46 21.86
C VAL A 234 18.08 -21.32 21.97
N ILE A 235 17.41 -21.10 20.84
CA ILE A 235 15.96 -20.79 20.79
C ILE A 235 15.11 -22.04 20.53
N ALA A 236 15.68 -23.07 19.90
CA ALA A 236 14.95 -24.32 19.71
C ALA A 236 14.57 -24.91 21.08
N PRO A 237 13.29 -25.21 21.30
CA PRO A 237 12.85 -25.90 22.49
C PRO A 237 13.43 -27.32 22.49
N ILE A 238 13.97 -27.73 23.64
CA ILE A 238 14.39 -29.12 23.92
C ILE A 238 13.17 -30.05 23.88
#